data_AF-A0A1H3Z9V5-F1
#
_entry.id   AF-A0A1H3Z9V5-F1
#
_cell.length_a   1.000
_cell.length_b   1.000
_cell.length_c   1.000
_cell.angle_alpha   90.00
_cell.angle_beta   90.00
_cell.angle_gamma   90.00
#
_symmetry.space_group_name_H-M   'P 1'
#
loop_
_entity.id
_entity.type
_entity.pdbx_description
1 polymer ?
#
loop_
_entity_poly.entity_id
_entity_poly.type
_entity_poly.pdbx_seq_one_letter_code
_entity_poly.pdbx_strand_id
1 'polypeptide(L)'
;IKEFTADKQGFIPKIILVSPPEIGEGIKSSPFSEKYDEDAIESSRSFPEYYKKIAEDKDCIFLKASDYAEPSREDSLHLAPEGHEALAEALYKTIISNNC
;
A
#
# COMPACT_ATOMS: atom_id res chain seq x y z
N ILE A 1 18.82 6.22 -3.63
CA ILE A 1 18.38 6.35 -2.21
C ILE A 1 19.32 5.61 -1.26
N LYS A 2 19.62 4.32 -1.49
CA LYS A 2 20.52 3.51 -0.65
C LYS A 2 21.91 4.15 -0.48
N GLU A 3 22.54 4.58 -1.57
CA GLU A 3 23.83 5.31 -1.54
C GLU A 3 23.73 6.62 -0.76
N PHE A 4 22.72 7.44 -1.04
CA PHE A 4 22.49 8.70 -0.31
C PHE A 4 22.32 8.49 1.19
N THR A 5 21.56 7.47 1.61
CA THR A 5 21.36 7.17 3.04
C THR A 5 22.63 6.62 3.68
N ALA A 6 23.40 5.78 2.98
CA ALA A 6 24.70 5.31 3.47
C ALA A 6 25.64 6.51 3.74
N ASP A 7 25.74 7.43 2.78
CA ASP A 7 26.63 8.58 2.86
C ASP A 7 26.20 9.61 3.92
N LYS A 8 24.89 9.85 4.07
CA LYS A 8 24.36 10.91 4.94
C LYS A 8 23.96 10.44 6.33
N GLN A 9 23.57 9.19 6.49
CA GLN A 9 23.06 8.64 7.76
C GLN A 9 23.99 7.57 8.37
N GLY A 10 24.97 7.06 7.62
CA GLY A 10 25.89 6.00 8.09
C GLY A 10 25.27 4.60 8.10
N PHE A 11 24.05 4.43 7.58
CA PHE A 11 23.41 3.13 7.38
C PHE A 11 22.41 3.19 6.23
N ILE A 12 22.05 2.01 5.71
CA ILE A 12 21.02 1.85 4.68
C ILE A 12 19.75 1.33 5.36
N PRO A 13 18.65 2.10 5.39
CA PRO A 13 17.39 1.63 5.98
C PRO A 13 16.79 0.52 5.12
N LYS A 14 16.08 -0.40 5.77
CA LYS A 14 15.16 -1.31 5.08
C LYS A 14 13.95 -0.52 4.62
N ILE A 15 13.46 -0.84 3.42
CA ILE A 15 12.29 -0.18 2.84
C ILE A 15 11.19 -1.22 2.74
N ILE A 16 10.03 -0.92 3.31
CA ILE A 16 8.80 -1.67 3.11
C ILE A 16 7.98 -0.90 2.06
N LEU A 17 7.83 -1.48 0.87
CA LEU A 17 6.99 -0.95 -0.19
C LEU A 17 5.59 -1.57 -0.07
N VAL A 18 4.60 -0.71 0.17
CA VAL A 18 3.22 -1.11 0.42
C VAL A 18 2.37 -0.79 -0.80
N SER A 19 1.76 -1.79 -1.44
CA SER A 19 0.67 -1.50 -2.39
C SER A 19 -0.59 -1.14 -1.61
N PRO A 20 -1.34 -0.11 -2.01
CA PRO A 20 -2.54 0.30 -1.28
C PRO A 20 -3.66 -0.75 -1.37
N PRO A 21 -4.70 -0.64 -0.53
CA PRO A 21 -5.97 -1.34 -0.73
C PRO A 21 -6.55 -1.07 -2.13
N GLU A 22 -7.42 -1.97 -2.58
CA GLU A 22 -8.18 -1.77 -3.82
C GLU A 22 -9.17 -0.60 -3.66
N ILE A 23 -9.48 0.07 -4.77
CA ILE A 23 -10.58 1.03 -4.82
C ILE A 23 -11.89 0.23 -4.91
N GLY A 24 -12.86 0.61 -4.08
CA GLY A 24 -14.15 -0.08 -4.01
C GLY A 24 -15.06 0.29 -5.18
N GLU A 25 -16.00 -0.60 -5.52
CA GLU A 25 -16.88 -0.40 -6.67
C GLU A 25 -17.79 0.82 -6.55
N GLY A 26 -18.08 1.25 -5.32
CA GLY A 26 -18.87 2.44 -5.03
C GLY A 26 -18.20 3.77 -5.37
N ILE A 27 -16.91 3.78 -5.78
CA ILE A 27 -16.18 5.00 -6.16
C ILE A 27 -16.90 5.77 -7.28
N LYS A 28 -17.56 5.06 -8.20
CA LYS A 28 -18.28 5.63 -9.34
C LYS A 28 -19.50 6.47 -8.95
N SER A 29 -20.02 6.24 -7.75
CA SER A 29 -21.15 6.99 -7.17
C SER A 29 -20.76 7.79 -5.94
N SER A 30 -19.47 7.80 -5.56
CA SER A 30 -19.01 8.47 -4.35
C SER A 30 -18.77 9.97 -4.61
N PRO A 31 -18.57 10.76 -3.55
CA PRO A 31 -18.15 12.17 -3.67
C PRO A 31 -16.84 12.37 -4.45
N PHE A 32 -16.08 11.29 -4.72
CA PHE A 32 -14.83 11.31 -5.44
C PHE A 32 -14.95 10.81 -6.89
N SER A 33 -16.14 10.44 -7.36
CA SER A 33 -16.36 9.88 -8.71
C SER A 33 -15.70 10.68 -9.84
N GLU A 34 -15.79 12.01 -9.82
CA GLU A 34 -15.17 12.89 -10.84
C GLU A 34 -13.64 13.00 -10.75
N LYS A 35 -13.00 12.38 -9.75
CA LYS A 35 -11.55 12.41 -9.53
C LYS A 35 -10.84 11.14 -10.01
N TYR A 36 -11.60 10.16 -10.50
CA TYR A 36 -11.07 8.87 -10.91
C TYR A 36 -11.54 8.53 -12.32
N ASP A 37 -10.62 7.97 -13.10
CA ASP A 37 -10.91 7.45 -14.42
C ASP A 37 -11.80 6.20 -14.32
N GLU A 38 -12.46 5.84 -15.44
CA GLU A 38 -13.43 4.74 -15.48
C GLU A 38 -12.84 3.38 -15.06
N ASP A 39 -11.54 3.21 -15.28
CA ASP A 39 -10.75 2.02 -15.02
C ASP A 39 -10.07 2.02 -13.64
N ALA A 40 -10.30 3.03 -12.78
CA ALA A 40 -9.61 3.16 -11.50
C ALA A 40 -9.68 1.91 -10.61
N ILE A 41 -10.81 1.20 -10.62
CA ILE A 41 -11.00 -0.07 -9.89
C ILE A 41 -10.06 -1.14 -10.45
N GLU A 42 -10.03 -1.32 -11.77
CA GLU A 42 -9.20 -2.33 -12.46
C GLU A 42 -7.70 -2.02 -12.31
N SER A 43 -7.36 -0.74 -12.46
CA SER A 43 -6.01 -0.23 -12.19
C SER A 43 -5.58 -0.53 -10.76
N SER A 44 -6.43 -0.29 -9.76
CA SER A 44 -6.09 -0.55 -8.36
C SER A 44 -5.83 -2.03 -8.04
N ARG A 45 -6.58 -2.93 -8.67
CA ARG A 45 -6.39 -4.40 -8.57
C ARG A 45 -5.05 -4.86 -9.12
N SER A 46 -4.46 -4.09 -10.02
CA SER A 46 -3.16 -4.41 -10.65
C SER A 46 -1.97 -3.88 -9.84
N PHE A 47 -2.18 -2.97 -8.89
CA PHE A 47 -1.08 -2.38 -8.10
C PHE A 47 -0.24 -3.40 -7.34
N PRO A 48 -0.80 -4.44 -6.69
CA PRO A 48 0.03 -5.43 -5.99
C PRO A 48 1.06 -6.11 -6.89
N GLU A 49 0.71 -6.41 -8.15
CA GLU A 49 1.64 -7.02 -9.10
C GLU A 49 2.80 -6.07 -9.42
N TYR A 50 2.49 -4.82 -9.80
CA TYR A 50 3.51 -3.84 -10.17
C TYR A 50 4.40 -3.46 -8.99
N TYR A 51 3.83 -3.26 -7.81
CA TYR A 51 4.58 -2.88 -6.60
C TYR A 51 5.48 -4.02 -6.14
N LYS A 52 5.01 -5.27 -6.22
CA LYS A 52 5.83 -6.45 -5.91
C LYS A 52 7.04 -6.53 -6.83
N LYS A 53 6.84 -6.36 -8.14
CA LYS A 53 7.94 -6.35 -9.11
C LYS A 53 8.97 -5.26 -8.79
N ILE A 54 8.52 -4.05 -8.47
CA ILE A 54 9.42 -2.95 -8.08
C ILE A 54 10.15 -3.28 -6.77
N ALA A 55 9.48 -3.88 -5.79
CA ALA A 55 10.10 -4.26 -4.53
C ALA A 55 11.21 -5.29 -4.74
N GLU A 56 10.98 -6.30 -5.58
CA GLU A 56 11.98 -7.30 -5.97
C GLU A 56 13.15 -6.64 -6.71
N ASP A 57 12.88 -5.81 -7.73
CA ASP A 57 13.91 -5.12 -8.52
C ASP A 57 14.78 -4.17 -7.69
N LYS A 58 14.23 -3.62 -6.60
CA LYS A 58 14.90 -2.63 -5.74
C LYS A 58 15.41 -3.21 -4.42
N ASP A 59 15.21 -4.52 -4.19
CA ASP A 59 15.54 -5.18 -2.93
C ASP A 59 14.90 -4.45 -1.74
N CYS A 60 13.58 -4.38 -1.79
CA CYS A 60 12.68 -3.86 -0.76
C CYS A 60 11.76 -4.99 -0.26
N ILE A 61 11.26 -4.85 0.96
CA ILE A 61 10.22 -5.73 1.50
C ILE A 61 8.90 -5.33 0.87
N PHE A 62 8.09 -6.29 0.42
CA PHE A 62 6.77 -6.02 -0.15
C PHE A 62 5.66 -6.37 0.86
N LEU A 63 4.67 -5.49 0.99
CA LEU A 63 3.41 -5.76 1.70
C LEU A 63 2.22 -5.36 0.83
N LYS A 64 1.28 -6.28 0.63
CA LYS A 64 0.03 -6.04 -0.08
C LYS A 64 -1.06 -5.62 0.91
N ALA A 65 -1.40 -4.34 0.98
CA ALA A 65 -2.37 -3.86 1.98
C ALA A 65 -3.79 -4.43 1.74
N SER A 66 -4.16 -4.77 0.50
CA SER A 66 -5.47 -5.35 0.20
C SER A 66 -5.68 -6.78 0.74
N ASP A 67 -4.64 -7.44 1.27
CA ASP A 67 -4.82 -8.69 2.02
C ASP A 67 -5.33 -8.45 3.46
N TYR A 68 -5.33 -7.20 3.93
CA TYR A 68 -5.60 -6.84 5.34
C TYR A 68 -6.68 -5.76 5.49
N ALA A 69 -6.83 -4.88 4.52
CA ALA A 69 -7.74 -3.75 4.59
C ALA A 69 -8.51 -3.59 3.28
N GLU A 70 -9.79 -3.28 3.42
CA GLU A 70 -10.71 -2.97 2.34
C GLU A 70 -11.10 -1.48 2.41
N PRO A 71 -11.45 -0.86 1.27
CA PRO A 71 -11.97 0.50 1.27
C PRO A 71 -13.28 0.60 2.07
N SER A 72 -13.50 1.75 2.68
CA SER A 72 -14.65 2.08 3.50
C SER A 72 -15.95 2.03 2.68
N ARG A 73 -17.07 1.76 3.34
CA ARG A 73 -18.38 1.78 2.67
C ARG A 73 -18.86 3.21 2.39
N GLU A 74 -18.31 4.17 3.13
CA GLU A 74 -18.66 5.58 3.11
C GLU A 74 -18.28 6.23 1.77
N ASP A 75 -17.12 5.87 1.21
CA ASP A 75 -16.62 6.49 -0.02
C ASP A 75 -15.88 5.56 -0.99
N SER A 76 -15.71 4.29 -0.65
CA SER A 76 -14.99 3.30 -1.46
C SER A 76 -13.52 3.66 -1.73
N LEU A 77 -12.92 4.53 -0.91
CA LEU A 77 -11.55 5.02 -1.09
C LEU A 77 -10.72 4.97 0.20
N HIS A 78 -11.20 5.61 1.26
CA HIS A 78 -10.48 5.67 2.54
C HIS A 78 -10.71 4.40 3.36
N LEU A 79 -10.04 4.26 4.50
CA LEU A 79 -10.23 3.12 5.40
C LEU A 79 -11.17 3.48 6.55
N ALA A 80 -11.98 2.51 6.96
CA ALA A 80 -12.65 2.55 8.26
C ALA A 80 -11.65 2.31 9.40
N PRO A 81 -11.99 2.64 10.67
CA PRO A 81 -11.11 2.41 11.82
C PRO A 81 -10.54 0.99 11.90
N GLU A 82 -11.36 -0.02 11.60
CA GLU A 82 -10.96 -1.43 11.64
C GLU A 82 -9.93 -1.77 10.54
N GLY A 83 -10.08 -1.16 9.35
CA GLY A 83 -9.12 -1.30 8.26
C GLY A 83 -7.76 -0.66 8.60
N HIS A 84 -7.78 0.49 9.29
CA HIS A 84 -6.57 1.10 9.82
C HIS A 84 -5.87 0.20 10.87
N GLU A 85 -6.64 -0.39 11.78
CA GLU A 85 -6.11 -1.30 12.81
C GLU A 85 -5.47 -2.55 12.17
N ALA A 86 -6.16 -3.20 11.24
CA ALA A 86 -5.66 -4.40 10.57
C ALA A 86 -4.37 -4.14 9.77
N LEU A 87 -4.31 -3.02 9.04
CA LEU A 87 -3.10 -2.63 8.30
C LEU A 87 -1.93 -2.30 9.25
N ALA A 88 -2.21 -1.63 10.38
CA ALA A 88 -1.19 -1.36 11.39
C ALA A 88 -0.61 -2.64 11.99
N GLU A 89 -1.45 -3.64 12.30
CA GLU A 89 -0.99 -4.93 12.81
C GLU A 89 -0.16 -5.68 11.76
N ALA A 90 -0.55 -5.66 10.49
CA ALA A 90 0.19 -6.28 9.39
C ALA A 90 1.57 -5.62 9.19
N LEU A 91 1.65 -4.29 9.27
CA LEU A 91 2.91 -3.55 9.21
C LEU A 91 3.80 -3.87 10.42
N TYR A 92 3.24 -3.89 11.62
CA TYR A 92 3.97 -4.26 12.83
C TYR A 92 4.60 -5.65 12.71
N LYS A 93 3.82 -6.67 12.29
CA LYS A 93 4.34 -8.02 12.04
C LYS A 93 5.46 -8.02 11.01
N THR A 94 5.30 -7.25 9.93
CA THR A 94 6.31 -7.13 8.87
C THR A 94 7.61 -6.52 9.37
N ILE A 95 7.54 -5.48 10.20
CA ILE A 95 8.70 -4.84 10.82
C ILE A 95 9.47 -5.85 11.67
N ILE A 96 8.77 -6.55 12.57
CA ILE A 96 9.39 -7.52 13.49
C ILE A 96 9.99 -8.70 12.71
N SER A 97 9.27 -9.29 11.76
CA SER A 97 9.74 -10.44 10.98
C SER A 97 10.95 -10.13 10.09
N ASN A 98 11.13 -8.86 9.70
CA ASN A 98 12.24 -8.45 8.86
C ASN A 98 13.40 -7.84 9.66
N ASN A 99 13.36 -7.82 11.00
CA ASN A 99 14.34 -7.13 11.84
C ASN A 99 14.56 -5.67 11.41
N CYS A 100 13.46 -4.96 11.16
CA CYS A 100 13.45 -3.54 10.85
C CYS A 100 13.43 -2.70 12.13
#